data_AF-R5XVI8-F1
#
_entry.id   AF-R5XVI8-F1
#
_cell.length_a   1.000
_cell.length_b   1.000
_cell.length_c   1.000
_cell.angle_alpha   90.00
_cell.angle_beta   90.00
_cell.angle_gamma   90.00
#
_symmetry.space_group_name_H-M   'P 1'
#
loop_
_entity.id
_entity.type
_entity.pdbx_description
1 polymer ?
#
loop_
_entity_poly.entity_id
_entity_poly.type
_entity_poly.pdbx_seq_one_letter_code
_entity_poly.pdbx_strand_id
1 'polypeptide(L)'
;MLEGVSAPTKAGYTFTGWKYADSAVSSDTKFSDLAADDKVSGITLVAEWMAKTYTIKFDTRGGTPVADKTLHWDDKVLDGVVPPTKEGGFEFIGWNIVSPKLSVTTLNCTYGELVQDDSIDTVTLGAVWRDTEKPVIIGLENGKIYCGPQKFKVTDNDTSRTATVIINGKNVEPDADGYYTAEPANGEFKVIAVDSFANMAMVQITVNAAHDYSDWKFDENEHWKECKYGDSVIEKGEHTFEWVTDKEATETEKGIAHEECTVCHAKRNENTEVQKLKTKWEKIRDWLISILVKIIKWFIDLIKDVC
;
A
#
# COMPACT_ATOMS: atom_id res chain seq x y z
N MET A 1 -25.65 73.41 -5.52
CA MET A 1 -24.91 72.22 -5.13
C MET A 1 -25.36 71.86 -3.74
N LEU A 2 -25.66 70.58 -3.53
CA LEU A 2 -25.97 70.03 -2.21
C LEU A 2 -24.65 69.93 -1.44
N GLU A 3 -24.08 71.09 -1.13
CA GLU A 3 -22.78 71.20 -0.47
C GLU A 3 -22.84 70.49 0.88
N GLY A 4 -21.91 69.57 1.11
CA GLY A 4 -21.82 68.79 2.34
C GLY A 4 -22.63 67.49 2.36
N VAL A 5 -23.33 67.10 1.29
CA VAL A 5 -23.96 65.77 1.19
C VAL A 5 -22.98 64.76 0.61
N SER A 6 -22.36 63.92 1.46
CA SER A 6 -21.49 62.83 1.03
C SER A 6 -22.29 61.59 0.63
N ALA A 7 -21.72 60.76 -0.24
CA ALA A 7 -22.28 59.45 -0.56
C ALA A 7 -22.29 58.57 0.70
N PRO A 8 -23.45 58.03 1.11
CA PRO A 8 -23.52 57.09 2.22
C PRO A 8 -22.94 55.73 1.81
N THR A 9 -22.61 54.91 2.79
CA THR A 9 -22.21 53.52 2.59
C THR A 9 -23.27 52.57 3.13
N LYS A 10 -23.50 51.47 2.40
CA LYS A 10 -24.40 50.38 2.81
C LYS A 10 -23.76 49.08 2.33
N ALA A 11 -23.35 48.22 3.26
CA ALA A 11 -22.74 46.94 2.93
C ALA A 11 -23.69 46.11 2.06
N GLY A 12 -23.18 45.51 1.00
CA GLY A 12 -24.01 44.77 0.03
C GLY A 12 -24.44 45.57 -1.18
N TYR A 13 -24.23 46.90 -1.17
CA TYR A 13 -24.84 47.80 -2.14
C TYR A 13 -23.87 48.90 -2.61
N THR A 14 -23.98 49.25 -3.88
CA THR A 14 -23.34 50.42 -4.48
C THR A 14 -24.32 51.59 -4.45
N PHE A 15 -23.92 52.72 -3.87
CA PHE A 15 -24.70 53.95 -3.90
C PHE A 15 -24.77 54.49 -5.34
N THR A 16 -25.97 54.70 -5.88
CA THR A 16 -26.16 55.15 -7.28
C THR A 16 -26.63 56.59 -7.41
N GLY A 17 -27.11 57.21 -6.32
CA GLY A 17 -27.55 58.61 -6.33
C GLY A 17 -28.58 58.93 -5.26
N TRP A 18 -29.05 60.18 -5.28
CA TRP A 18 -30.11 60.65 -4.39
C TRP A 18 -31.40 60.89 -5.17
N LYS A 19 -32.53 60.66 -4.52
CA LYS A 19 -33.87 61.06 -4.99
C LYS A 19 -34.51 62.08 -4.07
N TYR A 20 -35.29 62.98 -4.65
CA TYR A 20 -36.21 63.88 -3.96
C TYR A 20 -37.56 63.82 -4.66
N ALA A 21 -38.64 63.55 -3.91
CA ALA A 21 -39.99 63.38 -4.47
C ALA A 21 -40.01 62.49 -5.74
N ASP A 22 -39.41 61.30 -5.63
CA ASP A 22 -39.27 60.28 -6.70
C ASP A 22 -38.43 60.65 -7.93
N SER A 23 -37.88 61.86 -7.97
CA SER A 23 -37.01 62.34 -9.06
C SER A 23 -35.56 62.26 -8.66
N ALA A 24 -34.70 61.83 -9.59
CA ALA A 24 -33.26 61.80 -9.36
C ALA A 24 -32.70 63.21 -9.17
N VAL A 25 -31.79 63.35 -8.21
CA VAL A 25 -31.15 64.62 -7.84
C VAL A 25 -29.67 64.51 -8.16
N SER A 26 -29.16 65.49 -8.90
CA SER A 26 -27.74 65.59 -9.22
C SER A 26 -26.97 66.29 -8.10
N SER A 27 -25.68 65.99 -7.97
CA SER A 27 -24.83 66.56 -6.91
C SER A 27 -24.76 68.10 -6.96
N ASP A 28 -24.91 68.69 -8.15
CA ASP A 28 -24.90 70.13 -8.41
C ASP A 28 -26.22 70.86 -8.07
N THR A 29 -27.31 70.13 -7.83
CA THR A 29 -28.63 70.69 -7.46
C THR A 29 -28.49 71.57 -6.20
N LYS A 30 -29.07 72.77 -6.14
CA LYS A 30 -29.04 73.59 -4.92
C LYS A 30 -30.23 73.27 -4.04
N PHE A 31 -30.09 73.46 -2.73
CA PHE A 31 -31.20 73.36 -1.79
C PHE A 31 -32.37 74.28 -2.19
N SER A 32 -32.08 75.49 -2.65
CA SER A 32 -33.06 76.44 -3.17
C SER A 32 -33.87 75.92 -4.35
N ASP A 33 -33.36 74.94 -5.10
CA ASP A 33 -34.02 74.36 -6.26
C ASP A 33 -35.02 73.27 -5.85
N LEU A 34 -34.92 72.76 -4.62
CA LEU A 34 -35.76 71.68 -4.06
C LEU A 34 -36.73 72.18 -2.98
N ALA A 35 -36.38 73.26 -2.28
CA ALA A 35 -37.21 73.90 -1.27
C ALA A 35 -38.41 74.61 -1.91
N ALA A 36 -39.61 74.43 -1.36
CA ALA A 36 -40.83 75.04 -1.89
C ALA A 36 -40.89 76.56 -1.63
N ASP A 37 -40.33 77.03 -0.51
CA ASP A 37 -40.19 78.44 -0.15
C ASP A 37 -39.11 78.65 0.93
N ASP A 38 -38.82 79.91 1.25
CA ASP A 38 -37.78 80.32 2.22
C ASP A 38 -38.06 79.90 3.68
N LYS A 39 -39.26 79.36 3.99
CA LYS A 39 -39.59 78.83 5.31
C LYS A 39 -39.18 77.36 5.46
N VAL A 40 -38.84 76.68 4.36
CA VAL A 40 -38.38 75.29 4.38
C VAL A 40 -36.95 75.25 4.91
N SER A 41 -36.78 74.74 6.13
CA SER A 41 -35.48 74.63 6.79
C SER A 41 -34.77 73.28 6.57
N GLY A 42 -35.38 72.37 5.81
CA GLY A 42 -34.80 71.05 5.52
C GLY A 42 -35.59 70.26 4.48
N ILE A 43 -34.90 69.34 3.80
CA ILE A 43 -35.47 68.39 2.83
C ILE A 43 -34.99 66.98 3.17
N THR A 44 -35.77 65.97 2.79
CA THR A 44 -35.37 64.57 2.93
C THR A 44 -35.00 64.01 1.56
N LEU A 45 -33.76 63.57 1.42
CA LEU A 45 -33.30 62.82 0.26
C LEU A 45 -33.37 61.32 0.54
N VAL A 46 -33.72 60.55 -0.47
CA VAL A 46 -33.74 59.08 -0.40
C VAL A 46 -32.56 58.55 -1.20
N ALA A 47 -31.69 57.75 -0.57
CA ALA A 47 -30.55 57.14 -1.23
C ALA A 47 -30.99 55.99 -2.14
N GLU A 48 -30.46 55.96 -3.36
CA GLU A 48 -30.63 54.87 -4.31
C GLU A 48 -29.43 53.91 -4.27
N TRP A 49 -29.73 52.62 -4.43
CA TRP A 49 -28.79 51.54 -4.22
C TRP A 49 -28.92 50.48 -5.31
N MET A 50 -27.79 49.98 -5.79
CA MET A 50 -27.70 48.79 -6.62
C MET A 50 -27.07 47.66 -5.81
N ALA A 51 -27.73 46.51 -5.73
CA ALA A 51 -27.16 45.35 -5.03
C ALA A 51 -25.89 44.88 -5.75
N LYS A 52 -24.84 44.62 -4.97
CA LYS A 52 -23.61 43.97 -5.45
C LYS A 52 -23.80 42.46 -5.53
N THR A 53 -22.98 41.83 -6.35
CA THR A 53 -22.89 40.37 -6.47
C THR A 53 -21.52 39.88 -6.05
N TYR A 54 -21.49 38.76 -5.34
CA TYR A 54 -20.29 38.13 -4.81
C TYR A 54 -20.17 36.71 -5.33
N THR A 55 -18.95 36.16 -5.30
CA THR A 55 -18.66 34.82 -5.81
C THR A 55 -18.12 33.91 -4.72
N ILE A 56 -18.66 32.70 -4.62
CA ILE A 56 -18.06 31.58 -3.89
C ILE A 56 -17.50 30.59 -4.92
N LYS A 57 -16.20 30.33 -4.84
CA LYS A 57 -15.52 29.32 -5.64
C LYS A 57 -15.33 28.03 -4.84
N PHE A 58 -15.51 26.88 -5.49
CA PHE A 58 -15.34 25.57 -4.85
C PHE A 58 -14.14 24.82 -5.43
N ASP A 59 -13.12 24.61 -4.60
CA ASP A 59 -12.01 23.68 -4.86
C ASP A 59 -12.32 22.33 -4.21
N THR A 60 -12.75 21.36 -5.00
CA THR A 60 -13.18 20.04 -4.52
C THR A 60 -12.01 19.13 -4.14
N ARG A 61 -10.76 19.52 -4.43
CA ARG A 61 -9.54 18.75 -4.12
C ARG A 61 -9.61 17.28 -4.56
N GLY A 62 -10.02 17.08 -5.82
CA GLY A 62 -10.14 15.76 -6.43
C GLY A 62 -11.49 15.08 -6.24
N GLY A 63 -12.46 15.72 -5.57
CA GLY A 63 -13.85 15.28 -5.60
C GLY A 63 -14.61 15.72 -6.86
N THR A 64 -15.84 15.26 -7.00
CA THR A 64 -16.75 15.64 -8.10
C THR A 64 -16.90 17.16 -8.19
N PRO A 65 -16.92 17.74 -9.40
CA PRO A 65 -17.00 19.20 -9.57
C PRO A 65 -18.22 19.82 -8.90
N VAL A 66 -18.04 20.99 -8.30
CA VAL A 66 -19.10 21.84 -7.75
C VAL A 66 -19.01 23.20 -8.44
N ALA A 67 -20.12 23.69 -8.99
CA ALA A 67 -20.15 24.97 -9.69
C ALA A 67 -20.01 26.15 -8.71
N ASP A 68 -19.31 27.19 -9.14
CA ASP A 68 -19.23 28.45 -8.40
C ASP A 68 -20.63 29.06 -8.19
N LYS A 69 -20.83 29.73 -7.07
CA LYS A 69 -22.09 30.41 -6.74
C LYS A 69 -21.94 31.92 -6.81
N THR A 70 -22.93 32.57 -7.40
CA THR A 70 -23.15 34.01 -7.29
C THR A 70 -24.15 34.29 -6.18
N LEU A 71 -23.82 35.20 -5.27
CA LEU A 71 -24.60 35.54 -4.07
C LEU A 71 -24.80 37.05 -3.96
N HIS A 72 -25.82 37.45 -3.22
CA HIS A 72 -25.93 38.78 -2.62
C HIS A 72 -25.50 38.74 -1.16
N TRP A 73 -25.40 39.92 -0.54
CA TRP A 73 -24.87 40.10 0.82
C TRP A 73 -25.54 39.23 1.89
N ASP A 74 -26.86 39.08 1.83
CA ASP A 74 -27.66 38.36 2.82
C ASP A 74 -27.96 36.90 2.42
N ASP A 75 -27.45 36.44 1.27
CA ASP A 75 -27.65 35.06 0.83
C ASP A 75 -26.78 34.09 1.64
N LYS A 76 -27.32 32.92 1.95
CA LYS A 76 -26.61 31.86 2.66
C LYS A 76 -25.54 31.21 1.78
N VAL A 77 -24.31 31.15 2.30
CA VAL A 77 -23.12 30.71 1.56
C VAL A 77 -23.31 29.32 0.94
N LEU A 78 -23.69 28.34 1.76
CA LEU A 78 -23.79 26.93 1.36
C LEU A 78 -25.21 26.47 0.97
N ASP A 79 -26.19 27.38 0.88
CA ASP A 79 -27.55 26.97 0.56
C ASP A 79 -27.64 26.33 -0.84
N GLY A 80 -28.33 25.20 -0.94
CA GLY A 80 -28.42 24.42 -2.18
C GLY A 80 -27.12 23.80 -2.70
N VAL A 81 -26.00 23.87 -1.96
CA VAL A 81 -24.75 23.21 -2.35
C VAL A 81 -24.84 21.71 -2.02
N VAL A 82 -24.81 20.87 -3.04
CA VAL A 82 -24.74 19.42 -2.86
C VAL A 82 -23.30 19.04 -2.48
N PRO A 83 -23.10 18.25 -1.41
CA PRO A 83 -21.79 17.74 -1.04
C PRO A 83 -21.13 16.97 -2.21
N PRO A 84 -19.85 17.26 -2.55
CA PRO A 84 -19.15 16.47 -3.55
C PRO A 84 -18.85 15.07 -3.03
N THR A 85 -18.57 14.14 -3.94
CA THR A 85 -18.07 12.80 -3.62
C THR A 85 -16.65 12.61 -4.14
N LYS A 86 -15.86 11.74 -3.51
CA LYS A 86 -14.48 11.43 -3.93
C LYS A 86 -14.27 9.92 -3.88
N GLU A 87 -13.69 9.36 -4.95
CA GLU A 87 -13.39 7.92 -5.01
C GLU A 87 -12.25 7.53 -4.07
N GLY A 88 -12.17 6.24 -3.73
CA GLY A 88 -11.12 5.69 -2.87
C GLY A 88 -11.34 6.00 -1.40
N GLY A 89 -12.50 5.63 -0.84
CA GLY A 89 -12.67 5.62 0.62
C GLY A 89 -12.85 6.97 1.33
N PHE A 90 -12.96 8.10 0.62
CA PHE A 90 -13.04 9.41 1.27
C PHE A 90 -14.47 9.87 1.57
N GLU A 91 -14.69 10.34 2.79
CA GLU A 91 -15.93 11.00 3.22
C GLU A 91 -15.76 12.52 3.25
N PHE A 92 -16.75 13.23 2.70
CA PHE A 92 -16.78 14.68 2.71
C PHE A 92 -17.17 15.20 4.10
N ILE A 93 -16.28 15.97 4.73
CA ILE A 93 -16.49 16.51 6.09
C ILE A 93 -17.07 17.92 6.05
N GLY A 94 -16.72 18.69 5.02
CA GLY A 94 -17.16 20.06 4.89
C GLY A 94 -16.22 20.88 4.03
N TRP A 95 -16.45 22.19 4.06
CA TRP A 95 -15.65 23.17 3.36
C TRP A 95 -14.80 23.97 4.36
N ASN A 96 -13.59 24.34 3.97
CA ASN A 96 -12.76 25.31 4.68
C ASN A 96 -12.44 26.51 3.80
N ILE A 97 -12.16 27.65 4.40
CA ILE A 97 -11.80 28.86 3.65
C ILE A 97 -10.34 28.73 3.21
N VAL A 98 -10.10 28.79 1.91
CA VAL A 98 -8.77 28.76 1.32
C VAL A 98 -8.25 30.18 1.12
N SER A 99 -9.10 31.08 0.62
CA SER A 99 -8.75 32.48 0.42
C SER A 99 -10.01 33.36 0.35
N PRO A 100 -9.92 34.62 0.81
CA PRO A 100 -8.88 35.16 1.67
C PRO A 100 -8.90 34.50 3.07
N LYS A 101 -7.87 34.72 3.89
CA LYS A 101 -7.87 34.19 5.26
C LYS A 101 -8.84 34.99 6.12
N LEU A 102 -9.95 34.37 6.53
CA LEU A 102 -10.99 34.97 7.37
C LEU A 102 -10.97 34.35 8.77
N SER A 103 -11.52 35.06 9.75
CA SER A 103 -11.55 34.62 11.17
C SER A 103 -12.85 33.89 11.57
N VAL A 104 -13.77 33.65 10.63
CA VAL A 104 -15.04 32.97 10.93
C VAL A 104 -14.83 31.50 11.30
N THR A 105 -15.68 30.97 12.17
CA THR A 105 -15.59 29.60 12.69
C THR A 105 -16.56 28.61 12.03
N THR A 106 -17.58 29.09 11.29
CA THR A 106 -18.58 28.25 10.63
C THR A 106 -19.04 28.85 9.31
N LEU A 107 -19.42 28.01 8.34
CA LEU A 107 -19.93 28.43 7.03
C LEU A 107 -21.47 28.43 6.91
N ASN A 108 -22.19 28.16 8.01
CA ASN A 108 -23.64 28.29 8.07
C ASN A 108 -24.02 29.74 8.39
N CYS A 109 -23.69 30.65 7.48
CA CYS A 109 -23.88 32.09 7.62
C CYS A 109 -24.24 32.71 6.27
N THR A 110 -24.62 33.99 6.27
CA THR A 110 -24.73 34.78 5.04
C THR A 110 -23.35 35.17 4.49
N TYR A 111 -23.30 35.68 3.27
CA TYR A 111 -22.04 36.18 2.69
C TYR A 111 -21.47 37.34 3.52
N GLY A 112 -22.30 38.29 3.92
CA GLY A 112 -21.88 39.44 4.72
C GLY A 112 -21.32 39.05 6.08
N GLU A 113 -21.91 38.04 6.73
CA GLU A 113 -21.40 37.48 7.99
C GLU A 113 -20.06 36.75 7.82
N LEU A 114 -19.85 36.12 6.66
CA LEU A 114 -18.62 35.40 6.32
C LEU A 114 -17.43 36.36 6.17
N VAL A 115 -17.58 37.43 5.37
CA VAL A 115 -16.47 38.32 5.00
C VAL A 115 -16.33 39.53 5.93
N GLN A 116 -17.43 40.05 6.48
CA GLN A 116 -17.49 41.28 7.29
C GLN A 116 -16.91 42.53 6.61
N ASP A 117 -16.55 42.43 5.34
CA ASP A 117 -15.92 43.45 4.51
C ASP A 117 -16.47 43.35 3.08
N ASP A 118 -17.21 44.38 2.68
CA ASP A 118 -17.86 44.50 1.37
C ASP A 118 -16.87 44.89 0.23
N SER A 119 -15.56 44.88 0.51
CA SER A 119 -14.52 44.92 -0.52
C SER A 119 -14.10 43.53 -1.00
N ILE A 120 -14.46 42.47 -0.27
CA ILE A 120 -14.17 41.08 -0.65
C ILE A 120 -15.29 40.61 -1.58
N ASP A 121 -15.00 40.54 -2.88
CA ASP A 121 -15.97 40.09 -3.89
C ASP A 121 -15.98 38.57 -4.11
N THR A 122 -14.93 37.87 -3.66
CA THR A 122 -14.70 36.46 -3.95
C THR A 122 -14.11 35.73 -2.74
N VAL A 123 -14.69 34.57 -2.41
CA VAL A 123 -14.12 33.63 -1.43
C VAL A 123 -13.96 32.26 -2.09
N THR A 124 -12.81 31.62 -1.88
CA THR A 124 -12.57 30.23 -2.31
C THR A 124 -12.69 29.29 -1.12
N LEU A 125 -13.54 28.28 -1.26
CA LEU A 125 -13.75 27.21 -0.31
C LEU A 125 -13.08 25.92 -0.81
N GLY A 126 -12.31 25.27 0.04
CA GLY A 126 -11.65 23.99 -0.23
C GLY A 126 -12.37 22.85 0.47
N ALA A 127 -12.58 21.73 -0.22
CA ALA A 127 -13.17 20.55 0.38
C ALA A 127 -12.23 19.96 1.44
N VAL A 128 -12.82 19.48 2.54
CA VAL A 128 -12.15 18.73 3.60
C VAL A 128 -12.65 17.29 3.53
N TRP A 129 -11.71 16.37 3.36
CA TRP A 129 -11.96 14.94 3.23
C TRP A 129 -11.40 14.21 4.44
N ARG A 130 -12.10 13.16 4.88
CA ARG A 130 -11.62 12.18 5.85
C ARG A 130 -11.51 10.84 5.13
N ASP A 131 -10.36 10.18 5.24
CA ASP A 131 -10.27 8.80 4.78
C ASP A 131 -10.97 7.86 5.77
N THR A 132 -11.65 6.85 5.23
CA THR A 132 -12.42 5.85 5.96
C THR A 132 -11.96 4.42 5.68
N GLU A 133 -11.04 4.23 4.75
CA GLU A 133 -10.46 2.92 4.49
C GLU A 133 -9.28 2.66 5.42
N LYS A 134 -9.00 1.39 5.68
CA LYS A 134 -7.85 0.98 6.46
C LYS A 134 -6.63 0.80 5.57
N PRO A 135 -5.41 0.97 6.09
CA PRO A 135 -4.19 0.58 5.40
C PRO A 135 -4.23 -0.88 4.95
N VAL A 136 -3.47 -1.20 3.90
CA VAL A 136 -3.30 -2.56 3.39
C VAL A 136 -1.88 -3.04 3.67
N ILE A 137 -1.76 -4.17 4.36
CA ILE A 137 -0.48 -4.86 4.60
C ILE A 137 -0.29 -5.90 3.49
N ILE A 138 0.76 -5.74 2.70
CA ILE A 138 1.08 -6.55 1.51
C ILE A 138 2.31 -7.42 1.79
N GLY A 139 2.22 -8.71 1.50
CA GLY A 139 3.32 -9.67 1.67
C GLY A 139 3.23 -10.51 2.95
N LEU A 140 2.23 -10.26 3.80
CA LEU A 140 1.94 -11.07 4.98
C LEU A 140 0.54 -11.69 4.88
N GLU A 141 0.42 -12.94 5.30
CA GLU A 141 -0.85 -13.67 5.38
C GLU A 141 -1.22 -13.90 6.86
N ASN A 142 -2.46 -13.60 7.22
CA ASN A 142 -2.90 -13.72 8.61
C ASN A 142 -2.92 -15.19 9.08
N GLY A 143 -2.26 -15.45 10.20
CA GLY A 143 -2.08 -16.77 10.80
C GLY A 143 -0.89 -17.56 10.24
N LYS A 144 -0.17 -17.04 9.24
CA LYS A 144 0.93 -17.77 8.60
C LYS A 144 2.18 -17.79 9.47
N ILE A 145 2.87 -18.93 9.44
CA ILE A 145 4.14 -19.14 10.13
C ILE A 145 5.25 -19.04 9.10
N TYR A 146 6.21 -18.16 9.38
CA TYR A 146 7.35 -17.89 8.55
C TYR A 146 8.64 -18.39 9.16
N CYS A 147 9.50 -18.96 8.30
CA CYS A 147 10.87 -19.31 8.62
C CYS A 147 11.81 -18.16 8.16
N GLY A 148 12.40 -17.40 9.08
CA GLY A 148 13.33 -16.28 8.77
C GLY A 148 12.66 -14.90 8.58
N PRO A 149 13.45 -13.80 8.49
CA PRO A 149 12.93 -12.44 8.45
C PRO A 149 11.95 -12.23 7.29
N GLN A 150 10.82 -11.55 7.55
CA GLN A 150 9.81 -11.30 6.52
C GLN A 150 9.73 -9.83 6.14
N LYS A 151 9.85 -9.56 4.84
CA LYS A 151 9.67 -8.22 4.28
C LYS A 151 8.24 -8.04 3.81
N PHE A 152 7.66 -6.88 4.12
CA PHE A 152 6.30 -6.53 3.74
C PHE A 152 6.16 -5.03 3.47
N LYS A 153 5.07 -4.64 2.80
CA LYS A 153 4.73 -3.24 2.53
C LYS A 153 3.41 -2.85 3.18
N VAL A 154 3.27 -1.57 3.47
CA VAL A 154 2.01 -0.97 3.89
C VAL A 154 1.66 0.13 2.92
N THR A 155 0.47 0.06 2.36
CA THR A 155 -0.07 1.05 1.43
C THR A 155 -1.37 1.61 1.96
N ASP A 156 -1.66 2.85 1.64
CA ASP A 156 -2.87 3.55 2.05
C ASP A 156 -3.38 4.42 0.89
N ASN A 157 -4.68 4.68 0.85
CA ASN A 157 -5.26 5.54 -0.19
C ASN A 157 -4.98 7.03 0.11
N ASP A 158 -4.77 7.38 1.39
CA ASP A 158 -4.38 8.70 1.85
C ASP A 158 -2.87 8.80 1.79
N THR A 159 -2.41 9.45 0.74
CA THR A 159 -0.98 9.72 0.53
C THR A 159 -0.49 10.96 1.28
N SER A 160 -1.36 11.64 2.04
CA SER A 160 -0.97 12.84 2.78
C SER A 160 0.09 12.56 3.83
N ARG A 161 0.06 11.35 4.43
CA ARG A 161 1.02 10.88 5.45
C ARG A 161 1.17 9.37 5.36
N THR A 162 2.38 8.87 5.61
CA THR A 162 2.63 7.43 5.71
C THR A 162 1.95 6.85 6.94
N ALA A 163 1.31 5.69 6.78
CA ALA A 163 0.79 4.91 7.91
C ALA A 163 1.91 4.55 8.90
N THR A 164 1.60 4.59 10.18
CA THR A 164 2.48 4.13 11.25
C THR A 164 2.39 2.61 11.34
N VAL A 165 3.55 1.93 11.30
CA VAL A 165 3.62 0.47 11.45
C VAL A 165 4.15 0.12 12.83
N ILE A 166 3.42 -0.76 13.52
CA ILE A 166 3.72 -1.22 14.87
C ILE A 166 3.89 -2.74 14.82
N ILE A 167 5.06 -3.22 15.23
CA ILE A 167 5.36 -4.64 15.37
C ILE A 167 5.58 -4.94 16.86
N ASN A 168 4.74 -5.80 17.44
CA ASN A 168 4.81 -6.16 18.87
C ASN A 168 4.86 -4.96 19.83
N GLY A 169 4.09 -3.91 19.51
CA GLY A 169 3.99 -2.69 20.32
C GLY A 169 5.11 -1.67 20.11
N LYS A 170 6.03 -1.90 19.17
CA LYS A 170 7.08 -0.95 18.81
C LYS A 170 6.84 -0.38 17.41
N ASN A 171 7.00 0.93 17.26
CA ASN A 171 6.98 1.56 15.95
C ASN A 171 8.20 1.11 15.14
N VAL A 172 7.98 0.80 13.87
CA VAL A 172 9.01 0.35 12.93
C VAL A 172 8.94 1.25 11.71
N GLU A 173 10.11 1.76 11.30
CA GLU A 173 10.26 2.55 10.09
C GLU A 173 10.59 1.64 8.89
N PRO A 174 10.16 2.01 7.68
CA PRO A 174 10.52 1.26 6.48
C PRO A 174 11.99 1.51 6.07
N ASP A 175 12.53 0.60 5.26
CA ASP A 175 13.79 0.79 4.56
C ASP A 175 13.67 1.82 3.41
N ALA A 176 14.79 2.10 2.73
CA ALA A 176 14.85 3.09 1.64
C ALA A 176 13.90 2.76 0.47
N ASP A 177 13.48 1.50 0.33
CA ASP A 177 12.59 1.02 -0.72
C ASP A 177 11.12 0.91 -0.24
N GLY A 178 10.84 1.37 0.98
CA GLY A 178 9.50 1.37 1.59
C GLY A 178 9.08 0.03 2.18
N TYR A 179 10.01 -0.91 2.42
CA TYR A 179 9.69 -2.20 3.04
C TYR A 179 9.93 -2.18 4.55
N TYR A 180 9.02 -2.82 5.27
CA TYR A 180 9.17 -3.14 6.68
C TYR A 180 9.70 -4.57 6.83
N THR A 181 10.45 -4.83 7.89
CA THR A 181 10.97 -6.18 8.18
C THR A 181 10.47 -6.65 9.55
N ALA A 182 9.79 -7.81 9.56
CA ALA A 182 9.49 -8.55 10.77
C ALA A 182 10.66 -9.49 11.07
N GLU A 183 11.51 -9.09 12.01
CA GLU A 183 12.67 -9.88 12.44
C GLU A 183 12.25 -11.12 13.24
N PRO A 184 12.92 -12.27 13.09
CA PRO A 184 12.58 -13.49 13.80
C PRO A 184 12.73 -13.36 15.32
N ALA A 185 11.73 -13.85 16.06
CA ALA A 185 11.76 -13.87 17.53
C ALA A 185 11.21 -15.17 18.13
N ASN A 186 10.95 -16.20 17.32
CA ASN A 186 10.37 -17.48 17.73
C ASN A 186 9.07 -17.29 18.52
N GLY A 187 8.13 -16.54 17.94
CA GLY A 187 6.85 -16.26 18.57
C GLY A 187 5.88 -15.58 17.62
N GLU A 188 4.65 -15.37 18.12
CA GLU A 188 3.62 -14.62 17.41
C GLU A 188 3.96 -13.12 17.38
N PHE A 189 3.77 -12.53 16.20
CA PHE A 189 3.90 -11.12 15.92
C PHE A 189 2.53 -10.54 15.65
N LYS A 190 2.27 -9.37 16.24
CA LYS A 190 1.17 -8.50 15.85
C LYS A 190 1.74 -7.38 15.01
N VAL A 191 1.47 -7.41 13.70
CA VAL A 191 1.79 -6.33 12.77
C VAL A 191 0.53 -5.48 12.62
N ILE A 192 0.62 -4.23 13.04
CA ILE A 192 -0.48 -3.27 13.00
C ILE A 192 -0.05 -2.09 12.14
N ALA A 193 -0.90 -1.70 11.20
CA ALA A 193 -0.76 -0.46 10.44
C ALA A 193 -1.89 0.50 10.82
N VAL A 194 -1.53 1.76 11.11
CA VAL A 194 -2.47 2.82 11.51
C VAL A 194 -2.24 4.03 10.62
N ASP A 195 -3.26 4.50 9.92
CA ASP A 195 -3.16 5.68 9.06
C ASP A 195 -3.23 7.03 9.84
N SER A 196 -3.33 8.13 9.10
CA SER A 196 -3.44 9.49 9.64
C SER A 196 -4.80 9.80 10.30
N PHE A 197 -5.83 9.02 9.99
CA PHE A 197 -7.21 9.13 10.46
C PHE A 197 -7.58 8.08 11.51
N ALA A 198 -6.60 7.29 11.95
CA ALA A 198 -6.72 6.19 12.90
C ALA A 198 -7.52 4.97 12.40
N ASN A 199 -7.66 4.77 11.09
CA ASN A 199 -8.09 3.48 10.57
C ASN A 199 -6.95 2.48 10.72
N MET A 200 -7.29 1.22 11.01
CA MET A 200 -6.30 0.21 11.40
C MET A 200 -6.45 -1.09 10.62
N ALA A 201 -5.31 -1.66 10.24
CA ALA A 201 -5.19 -3.02 9.77
C ALA A 201 -4.25 -3.82 10.68
N MET A 202 -4.57 -5.09 10.88
CA MET A 202 -3.78 -6.00 11.71
C MET A 202 -3.61 -7.33 10.97
N VAL A 203 -2.37 -7.83 10.98
CA VAL A 203 -2.03 -9.20 10.58
C VAL A 203 -1.26 -9.83 11.73
N GLN A 204 -1.67 -11.04 12.12
CA GLN A 204 -0.94 -11.88 13.06
C GLN A 204 -0.12 -12.89 12.27
N ILE A 205 1.17 -12.98 12.54
CA ILE A 205 2.07 -13.96 11.91
C ILE A 205 2.96 -14.59 12.97
N THR A 206 3.63 -15.69 12.68
CA THR A 206 4.72 -16.22 13.52
C THR A 206 6.01 -16.13 12.73
N VAL A 207 7.11 -15.63 13.31
CA VAL A 207 8.42 -15.59 12.62
C VAL A 207 9.46 -16.34 13.45
N ASN A 208 9.84 -17.51 12.96
CA ASN A 208 10.82 -18.40 13.58
C ASN A 208 12.23 -18.12 13.06
N ALA A 209 13.23 -18.11 13.95
CA ALA A 209 14.63 -17.83 13.63
C ALA A 209 15.31 -18.98 12.90
N ALA A 210 14.84 -20.21 13.13
CA ALA A 210 15.37 -21.41 12.50
C ALA A 210 14.30 -22.09 11.65
N HIS A 211 14.74 -22.72 10.56
CA HIS A 211 13.91 -23.62 9.80
C HIS A 211 13.72 -24.93 10.58
N ASP A 212 12.47 -25.37 10.72
CA ASP A 212 12.17 -26.77 11.03
C ASP A 212 11.99 -27.52 9.71
N TYR A 213 12.77 -28.56 9.50
CA TYR A 213 12.79 -29.30 8.24
C TYR A 213 11.65 -30.33 8.21
N SER A 214 11.02 -30.50 7.05
CA SER A 214 10.18 -31.66 6.79
C SER A 214 11.00 -32.95 6.76
N ASP A 215 10.30 -34.09 6.71
CA ASP A 215 10.91 -35.33 6.23
C ASP A 215 11.45 -35.12 4.80
N TRP A 216 12.46 -35.91 4.43
CA TRP A 216 13.02 -35.88 3.07
C TRP A 216 11.96 -36.25 2.03
N LYS A 217 11.89 -35.47 0.96
CA LYS A 217 11.17 -35.77 -0.27
C LYS A 217 12.18 -36.06 -1.38
N PHE A 218 11.74 -36.79 -2.39
CA PHE A 218 12.59 -37.15 -3.53
C PHE A 218 11.76 -37.48 -4.77
N ASP A 219 12.39 -37.27 -5.92
CA ASP A 219 11.94 -37.74 -7.23
C ASP A 219 13.08 -38.51 -7.94
N GLU A 220 12.95 -38.74 -9.25
CA GLU A 220 13.95 -39.48 -10.04
C GLU A 220 15.32 -38.77 -10.14
N ASN A 221 15.36 -37.45 -10.01
CA ASN A 221 16.54 -36.63 -10.27
C ASN A 221 17.19 -36.10 -8.98
N GLU A 222 16.37 -35.68 -8.02
CA GLU A 222 16.83 -34.99 -6.82
C GLU A 222 16.04 -35.36 -5.57
N HIS A 223 16.60 -34.96 -4.42
CA HIS A 223 15.94 -35.00 -3.13
C HIS A 223 15.94 -33.61 -2.50
N TRP A 224 14.94 -33.33 -1.69
CA TRP A 224 14.80 -32.05 -1.03
C TRP A 224 14.07 -32.11 0.31
N LYS A 225 14.31 -31.09 1.15
CA LYS A 225 13.55 -30.79 2.36
C LYS A 225 12.85 -29.45 2.21
N GLU A 226 11.64 -29.39 2.69
CA GLU A 226 10.85 -28.14 2.73
C GLU A 226 10.81 -27.60 4.16
N CYS A 227 10.60 -26.30 4.32
CA CYS A 227 10.22 -25.75 5.63
C CYS A 227 8.90 -26.41 6.00
N LYS A 228 8.85 -27.02 7.19
CA LYS A 228 7.64 -27.68 7.73
C LYS A 228 6.42 -26.74 7.78
N TYR A 229 6.68 -25.43 7.77
CA TYR A 229 5.68 -24.37 7.79
C TYR A 229 5.32 -23.81 6.40
N GLY A 230 5.89 -24.36 5.32
CA GLY A 230 5.35 -24.23 3.96
C GLY A 230 5.98 -23.19 3.03
N ASP A 231 7.10 -22.56 3.40
CA ASP A 231 7.54 -21.36 2.67
C ASP A 231 8.59 -21.58 1.58
N SER A 232 9.40 -22.65 1.61
CA SER A 232 10.47 -22.88 0.60
C SER A 232 11.10 -24.27 0.71
N VAL A 233 11.66 -24.76 -0.40
CA VAL A 233 12.68 -25.82 -0.42
C VAL A 233 13.94 -25.26 0.25
N ILE A 234 14.32 -25.82 1.39
CA ILE A 234 15.44 -25.32 2.20
C ILE A 234 16.74 -26.01 1.81
N GLU A 235 16.65 -27.26 1.43
CA GLU A 235 17.81 -28.08 1.09
C GLU A 235 17.43 -28.95 -0.10
N LYS A 236 18.29 -28.96 -1.13
CA LYS A 236 18.14 -29.80 -2.31
C LYS A 236 19.49 -30.37 -2.73
N GLY A 237 19.48 -31.59 -3.24
CA GLY A 237 20.67 -32.28 -3.69
C GLY A 237 20.35 -33.34 -4.74
N GLU A 238 21.30 -33.58 -5.63
CA GLU A 238 21.23 -34.73 -6.53
C GLU A 238 21.44 -36.02 -5.75
N HIS A 239 20.86 -37.12 -6.23
CA HIS A 239 21.04 -38.40 -5.57
C HIS A 239 22.47 -38.91 -5.66
N THR A 240 23.00 -39.36 -4.52
CA THR A 240 24.21 -40.17 -4.46
C THR A 240 23.82 -41.55 -3.95
N PHE A 241 23.80 -42.54 -4.84
CA PHE A 241 23.38 -43.91 -4.52
C PHE A 241 24.59 -44.78 -4.21
N GLU A 242 24.48 -45.57 -3.14
CA GLU A 242 25.43 -46.62 -2.79
C GLU A 242 24.72 -47.98 -2.74
N TRP A 243 25.45 -49.05 -3.06
CA TRP A 243 24.93 -50.40 -2.99
C TRP A 243 24.85 -50.87 -1.53
N VAL A 244 23.64 -51.25 -1.12
CA VAL A 244 23.35 -51.85 0.19
C VAL A 244 23.05 -53.33 -0.01
N THR A 245 23.76 -54.20 0.70
CA THR A 245 23.53 -55.65 0.67
C THR A 245 22.34 -56.00 1.57
N ASP A 246 21.26 -56.49 0.97
CA ASP A 246 20.08 -57.01 1.69
C ASP A 246 20.29 -58.45 2.17
N LYS A 247 20.96 -59.24 1.33
CA LYS A 247 21.31 -60.64 1.60
C LYS A 247 22.67 -60.94 1.03
N GLU A 248 23.60 -61.37 1.88
CA GLU A 248 24.92 -61.82 1.45
C GLU A 248 24.83 -63.01 0.49
N ALA A 249 25.63 -62.97 -0.58
CA ALA A 249 25.78 -64.12 -1.47
C ALA A 249 26.54 -65.25 -0.75
N THR A 250 26.14 -66.49 -1.01
CA THR A 250 26.84 -67.68 -0.51
C THR A 250 27.33 -68.52 -1.68
N GLU A 251 28.06 -69.59 -1.42
CA GLU A 251 28.46 -70.55 -2.46
C GLU A 251 27.25 -71.26 -3.10
N THR A 252 26.13 -71.35 -2.37
CA THR A 252 24.93 -72.10 -2.78
C THR A 252 23.77 -71.21 -3.19
N GLU A 253 23.73 -69.95 -2.73
CA GLU A 253 22.61 -69.02 -2.95
C GLU A 253 23.10 -67.66 -3.45
N LYS A 254 22.33 -67.03 -4.34
CA LYS A 254 22.60 -65.66 -4.77
C LYS A 254 22.35 -64.69 -3.61
N GLY A 255 23.10 -63.60 -3.60
CA GLY A 255 22.84 -62.46 -2.74
C GLY A 255 21.78 -61.54 -3.33
N ILE A 256 21.31 -60.60 -2.53
CA ILE A 256 20.37 -59.55 -2.94
C ILE A 256 20.95 -58.22 -2.47
N ALA A 257 20.93 -57.22 -3.34
CA ALA A 257 21.30 -55.87 -3.02
C ALA A 257 20.36 -54.87 -3.70
N HIS A 258 20.35 -53.65 -3.19
CA HIS A 258 19.70 -52.51 -3.81
C HIS A 258 20.62 -51.29 -3.75
N GLU A 259 20.29 -50.26 -4.52
CA GLU A 259 20.92 -48.95 -4.37
C GLU A 259 20.06 -48.08 -3.45
N GLU A 260 20.68 -47.48 -2.45
CA GLU A 260 20.03 -46.55 -1.51
C GLU A 260 20.74 -45.20 -1.55
N CYS A 261 19.95 -44.11 -1.64
CA CYS A 261 20.50 -42.76 -1.59
C CYS A 261 21.04 -42.49 -0.19
N THR A 262 22.30 -42.08 -0.09
CA THR A 262 23.01 -41.88 1.19
C THR A 262 22.44 -40.72 2.03
N VAL A 263 21.59 -39.88 1.44
CA VAL A 263 21.02 -38.69 2.08
C VAL A 263 19.53 -38.87 2.41
N CYS A 264 18.71 -39.21 1.42
CA CYS A 264 17.25 -39.28 1.58
C CYS A 264 16.72 -40.71 1.76
N HIS A 265 17.58 -41.73 1.70
CA HIS A 265 17.21 -43.14 1.82
C HIS A 265 16.21 -43.65 0.76
N ALA A 266 16.03 -42.91 -0.34
CA ALA A 266 15.30 -43.39 -1.51
C ALA A 266 15.98 -44.65 -2.07
N LYS A 267 15.18 -45.67 -2.38
CA LYS A 267 15.66 -46.95 -2.90
C LYS A 267 15.40 -47.07 -4.39
N ARG A 268 16.34 -47.67 -5.10
CA ARG A 268 16.19 -48.06 -6.51
C ARG A 268 16.91 -49.40 -6.77
N ASN A 269 16.65 -49.98 -7.93
CA ASN A 269 17.24 -51.27 -8.33
C ASN A 269 17.05 -52.34 -7.23
N GLU A 270 15.89 -52.32 -6.59
CA GLU A 270 15.56 -53.26 -5.52
C GLU A 270 15.54 -54.69 -6.03
N ASN A 271 15.95 -55.62 -5.17
CA ASN A 271 16.04 -57.04 -5.48
C ASN A 271 17.06 -57.38 -6.59
N THR A 272 18.11 -56.57 -6.76
CA THR A 272 19.18 -56.88 -7.72
C THR A 272 19.95 -58.11 -7.24
N GLU A 273 20.03 -59.12 -8.09
CA GLU A 273 20.72 -60.37 -7.78
C GLU A 273 22.24 -60.20 -7.81
N VAL A 274 22.90 -60.49 -6.70
CA VAL A 274 24.36 -60.60 -6.61
C VAL A 274 24.77 -62.06 -6.82
N GLN A 275 25.70 -62.28 -7.75
CA GLN A 275 26.12 -63.64 -8.11
C GLN A 275 26.68 -64.41 -6.90
N LYS A 276 26.47 -65.73 -6.92
CA LYS A 276 26.99 -66.64 -5.89
C LYS A 276 28.49 -66.47 -5.72
N LEU A 277 28.98 -66.66 -4.49
CA LEU A 277 30.42 -66.69 -4.25
C LEU A 277 31.03 -67.88 -4.98
N LYS A 278 32.18 -67.66 -5.63
CA LYS A 278 32.93 -68.76 -6.26
C LYS A 278 33.27 -69.81 -5.21
N THR A 279 32.92 -71.05 -5.50
CA THR A 279 33.27 -72.20 -4.68
C THR A 279 34.79 -72.32 -4.55
N LYS A 280 35.25 -72.99 -3.48
CA LYS A 280 36.69 -73.29 -3.31
C LYS A 280 37.30 -73.99 -4.54
N TRP A 281 36.55 -74.87 -5.20
CA TRP A 281 37.00 -75.57 -6.40
C TRP A 281 37.08 -74.65 -7.62
N GLU A 282 36.13 -73.74 -7.81
CA GLU A 282 36.20 -72.72 -8.88
C GLU A 282 37.36 -71.75 -8.68
N LYS A 283 37.64 -71.33 -7.44
CA LYS A 283 38.82 -70.51 -7.12
C LYS A 283 40.12 -71.24 -7.50
N ILE A 284 40.21 -72.54 -7.21
CA ILE A 284 41.36 -73.38 -7.57
C ILE A 284 41.45 -73.57 -9.09
N ARG A 285 40.34 -73.83 -9.76
CA ARG A 285 40.26 -73.96 -11.23
C ARG A 285 40.74 -72.68 -11.92
N ASP A 286 40.26 -71.53 -11.49
CA ASP A 286 40.63 -70.23 -12.08
C ASP A 286 42.11 -69.91 -11.84
N TRP A 287 42.65 -70.28 -10.67
CA TRP A 287 44.08 -70.16 -10.36
C TRP A 287 44.93 -71.06 -11.27
N LEU A 288 44.53 -72.32 -11.48
CA LEU A 288 45.20 -73.25 -12.41
C LEU A 288 45.14 -72.75 -13.86
N ILE A 289 43.99 -72.25 -14.31
CA ILE A 289 43.84 -71.63 -15.63
C ILE A 289 44.77 -70.42 -15.77
N SER A 290 44.86 -69.56 -14.74
CA SER A 290 45.79 -68.42 -14.75
C SER A 290 47.26 -68.84 -14.90
N ILE A 291 47.66 -69.92 -14.23
CA ILE A 291 49.00 -70.52 -14.38
C ILE A 291 49.19 -71.06 -15.80
N LEU A 292 48.23 -71.81 -16.32
CA LEU A 292 48.31 -72.39 -17.65
C LEU A 292 48.42 -71.30 -18.73
N VAL A 293 47.65 -70.21 -18.62
CA VAL A 293 47.72 -69.05 -19.51
C VAL A 293 49.10 -68.38 -19.44
N LYS A 294 49.69 -68.25 -18.25
CA LYS A 294 51.07 -67.73 -18.10
C LYS A 294 52.11 -68.64 -18.74
N ILE A 295 51.98 -69.95 -18.59
CA ILE A 295 52.87 -70.94 -19.22
C ILE A 295 52.74 -70.91 -20.74
N ILE A 296 51.52 -70.88 -21.27
CA ILE A 296 51.25 -70.78 -22.71
C ILE A 296 51.82 -69.47 -23.26
N LYS A 297 51.63 -68.34 -22.56
CA LYS A 297 52.18 -67.05 -22.96
C LYS A 297 53.71 -67.07 -22.96
N TRP A 298 54.33 -67.66 -21.93
CA TRP A 298 55.78 -67.88 -21.89
C TRP A 298 56.28 -68.73 -23.06
N PHE A 299 55.57 -69.82 -23.40
CA PHE A 299 55.92 -70.65 -24.56
C PHE A 299 55.76 -69.90 -25.89
N ILE A 300 54.73 -69.08 -26.05
CA ILE A 300 54.53 -68.23 -27.24
C ILE A 300 55.67 -67.22 -27.36
N ASP A 301 56.07 -66.58 -26.26
CA ASP A 301 57.18 -65.62 -26.25
C ASP A 301 58.51 -66.34 -26.55
N LEU A 302 58.74 -67.54 -26.02
CA LEU A 302 59.92 -68.37 -26.32
C LEU A 302 59.99 -68.78 -27.81
N ILE A 303 58.85 -69.11 -28.43
CA ILE A 303 58.80 -69.44 -29.87
C ILE A 303 59.09 -68.20 -30.73
N LYS A 304 58.62 -67.01 -30.32
CA LYS A 304 58.94 -65.74 -31.00
C LYS A 304 60.43 -65.37 -30.93
N ASP A 305 61.14 -65.76 -29.88
CA ASP A 305 62.58 -65.53 -29.76
C ASP A 305 63.43 -66.51 -30.61
N VAL A 306 62.82 -67.56 -31.17
CA VAL A 306 63.50 -68.64 -31.94
C VAL A 306 63.19 -68.59 -33.45
N CYS A 307 62.22 -67.77 -33.87
CA CYS A 307 61.92 -67.46 -35.28
C CYS A 307 62.40 -66.07 -35.66
#